data_AF-A0A8J7B6W5-F1
#
_entry.id   AF-A0A8J7B6W5-F1
#
_cell.length_a   1.000
_cell.length_b   1.000
_cell.length_c   1.000
_cell.angle_alpha   90.00
_cell.angle_beta   90.00
_cell.angle_gamma   90.00
#
_symmetry.space_group_name_H-M   'P 1'
#
loop_
_entity.id
_entity.type
_entity.pdbx_description
1 polymer ?
#
loop_
_entity_poly.entity_id
_entity_poly.type
_entity_poly.pdbx_seq_one_letter_code
_entity_poly.pdbx_strand_id
1 'polypeptide(L)'
;MPQLREERQGSASPASPDAIESAPARAGLSETQKTSLSELGMPVLIPAYVPQGFPLAEAIANACTARSPRSSLCREGPHYTLVYRNAQNTCFLVRAVGGGVGGGAGEFEFQTRTTLLGDVSILFGKSSGENQQPTAEQLRVVQPNLSSFPEALQSPPGSSRSPYYWVSAGDDTYDQETYACEQNASLTPLEVEKIVQSLVLLE
;
A
#
# COMPACT_ATOMS: atom_id res chain seq x y z
N MET A 1 -13.46 12.06 78.48
CA MET A 1 -14.18 12.56 77.29
C MET A 1 -13.48 11.99 76.05
N PRO A 2 -13.94 10.86 75.48
CA PRO A 2 -13.44 10.32 74.23
C PRO A 2 -14.36 10.72 73.05
N GLN A 3 -13.77 11.15 71.95
CA GLN A 3 -14.41 11.26 70.62
C GLN A 3 -13.42 10.65 69.61
N LEU A 4 -13.72 9.48 69.06
CA LEU A 4 -14.43 9.22 67.79
C LEU A 4 -13.54 9.38 66.54
N ARG A 5 -12.99 8.24 66.12
CA ARG A 5 -13.20 7.58 64.81
C ARG A 5 -13.09 8.43 63.53
N GLU A 6 -11.96 8.27 62.83
CA GLU A 6 -11.74 8.46 61.38
C GLU A 6 -10.67 7.42 60.96
N GLU A 7 -10.55 6.89 59.76
CA GLU A 7 -11.43 6.62 58.63
C GLU A 7 -10.73 5.48 57.84
N ARG A 8 -11.50 4.76 57.04
CA ARG A 8 -11.08 3.60 56.23
C ARG A 8 -10.54 4.05 54.87
N GLN A 9 -9.76 3.13 54.26
CA GLN A 9 -9.62 2.89 52.81
C GLN A 9 -8.92 4.00 52.00
N GLY A 10 -8.12 3.73 50.98
CA GLY A 10 -7.71 2.49 50.33
C GLY A 10 -6.75 2.89 49.22
N SER A 11 -5.73 2.05 48.98
CA SER A 11 -4.79 2.22 47.86
C SER A 11 -5.53 2.22 46.53
N ALA A 12 -5.42 3.32 45.79
CA ALA A 12 -5.67 3.35 44.35
C ALA A 12 -4.33 3.53 43.64
N SER A 13 -3.83 2.45 43.04
CA SER A 13 -2.80 2.53 42.01
C SER A 13 -3.37 3.30 40.81
N PRO A 14 -2.66 4.32 40.28
CA PRO A 14 -3.01 4.86 38.98
C PRO A 14 -2.68 3.81 37.91
N ALA A 15 -3.72 3.27 37.28
CA ALA A 15 -3.60 2.50 36.06
C ALA A 15 -2.94 3.38 34.99
N SER A 16 -1.89 2.87 34.37
CA SER A 16 -1.25 3.44 33.19
C SER A 16 -2.29 3.66 32.10
N PRO A 17 -2.32 4.82 31.42
CA PRO A 17 -3.17 5.00 30.26
C PRO A 17 -2.64 4.08 29.17
N ASP A 18 -3.52 3.17 28.75
CA ASP A 18 -3.32 2.21 27.68
C ASP A 18 -2.61 2.87 26.49
N ALA A 19 -1.43 2.34 26.18
CA ALA A 19 -0.91 2.37 24.84
C ALA A 19 -1.95 1.66 23.96
N ILE A 20 -2.77 2.42 23.25
CA ILE A 20 -3.48 1.91 22.08
C ILE A 20 -2.40 1.69 21.02
N GLU A 21 -1.64 0.62 21.19
CA GLU A 21 -0.90 -0.02 20.10
C GLU A 21 -1.98 -0.66 19.22
N SER A 22 -2.55 0.17 18.35
CA SER A 22 -3.48 -0.27 17.33
C SER A 22 -2.76 -1.29 16.46
N ALA A 23 -3.02 -2.57 16.69
CA ALA A 23 -2.59 -3.64 15.82
C ALA A 23 -2.95 -3.25 14.37
N PRO A 24 -2.03 -3.40 13.40
CA PRO A 24 -2.29 -2.98 12.04
C PRO A 24 -3.49 -3.76 11.50
N ALA A 25 -4.48 -3.03 10.97
CA ALA A 25 -5.64 -3.62 10.34
C ALA A 25 -5.15 -4.48 9.16
N ARG A 26 -5.44 -5.78 9.19
CA ARG A 26 -5.23 -6.69 8.06
C ARG A 26 -5.84 -6.06 6.80
N ALA A 27 -5.29 -6.37 5.63
CA ALA A 27 -5.62 -5.83 4.30
C ALA A 27 -7.12 -5.69 3.91
N GLY A 28 -8.07 -6.13 4.74
CA GLY A 28 -9.50 -5.85 4.60
C GLY A 28 -10.24 -6.77 3.62
N LEU A 29 -9.55 -7.78 3.08
CA LEU A 29 -10.11 -8.69 2.08
C LEU A 29 -11.12 -9.67 2.68
N SER A 30 -12.29 -9.74 2.06
CA SER A 30 -13.28 -10.81 2.27
C SER A 30 -12.81 -12.13 1.64
N GLU A 31 -13.36 -13.26 2.09
CA GLU A 31 -13.04 -14.59 1.54
C GLU A 31 -13.33 -14.70 0.04
N THR A 32 -14.39 -14.05 -0.44
CA THR A 32 -14.70 -13.97 -1.87
C THR A 32 -13.60 -13.26 -2.64
N GLN A 33 -13.11 -12.11 -2.14
CA GLN A 33 -12.02 -11.37 -2.78
C GLN A 33 -10.71 -12.16 -2.77
N LYS A 34 -10.39 -12.85 -1.66
CA LYS A 34 -9.20 -13.73 -1.60
C LYS A 34 -9.28 -14.84 -2.65
N THR A 35 -10.46 -15.45 -2.81
CA THR A 35 -10.70 -16.49 -3.82
C THR A 35 -10.51 -15.94 -5.23
N SER A 36 -11.10 -14.78 -5.56
CA SER A 36 -10.92 -14.17 -6.89
C SER A 36 -9.46 -13.78 -7.17
N LEU A 37 -8.71 -13.36 -6.16
CA LEU A 37 -7.29 -13.04 -6.27
C LEU A 37 -6.43 -14.29 -6.46
N SER A 38 -6.72 -15.40 -5.78
CA SER A 38 -5.96 -16.64 -5.93
C SER A 38 -6.17 -17.32 -7.29
N GLU A 39 -7.34 -17.12 -7.91
CA GLU A 39 -7.65 -17.59 -9.26
C GLU A 39 -6.82 -16.92 -10.37
N LEU A 40 -6.10 -15.83 -10.08
CA LEU A 40 -5.23 -15.15 -11.05
C LEU A 40 -4.04 -16.00 -11.51
N GLY A 41 -3.66 -17.04 -10.73
CA GLY A 41 -2.52 -17.88 -11.04
C GLY A 41 -1.17 -17.17 -10.92
N MET A 42 -1.11 -16.06 -10.18
CA MET A 42 0.11 -15.34 -9.85
C MET A 42 0.16 -15.05 -8.34
N PRO A 43 1.36 -14.88 -7.74
CA PRO A 43 1.45 -14.48 -6.35
C PRO A 43 0.79 -13.11 -6.13
N VAL A 44 0.01 -12.97 -5.07
CA VAL A 44 -0.68 -11.74 -4.72
C VAL A 44 -0.04 -11.14 -3.49
N LEU A 45 0.38 -9.87 -3.58
CA LEU A 45 0.89 -9.11 -2.45
C LEU A 45 -0.18 -8.21 -1.87
N ILE A 46 -0.32 -8.28 -0.55
CA ILE A 46 -1.22 -7.45 0.24
C ILE A 46 -0.43 -6.69 1.30
N PRO A 47 -0.81 -5.46 1.65
CA PRO A 47 -0.14 -4.73 2.71
C PRO A 47 -0.56 -5.28 4.08
N ALA A 48 0.42 -5.59 4.93
CA ALA A 48 0.17 -5.87 6.34
C ALA A 48 -0.05 -4.58 7.15
N TYR A 49 0.46 -3.44 6.67
CA TYR A 49 0.23 -2.11 7.21
C TYR A 49 -0.68 -1.30 6.29
N VAL A 50 -1.82 -0.87 6.82
CA VAL A 50 -2.75 0.04 6.14
C VAL A 50 -2.87 1.31 6.99
N PRO A 51 -2.58 2.50 6.44
CA PRO A 51 -2.75 3.76 7.15
C PRO A 51 -4.15 3.90 7.75
N GLN A 52 -4.23 4.49 8.94
CA GLN A 52 -5.51 4.69 9.61
C GLN A 52 -6.47 5.50 8.73
N GLY A 53 -7.72 5.05 8.63
CA GLY A 53 -8.75 5.72 7.85
C GLY A 53 -8.80 5.35 6.37
N PHE A 54 -7.96 4.42 5.90
CA PHE A 54 -7.99 3.89 4.53
C PHE A 54 -8.48 2.43 4.50
N PRO A 55 -9.76 2.13 4.74
CA PRO A 55 -10.27 0.79 4.53
C PRO A 55 -10.11 0.35 3.07
N LEU A 56 -10.03 -0.96 2.86
CA LEU A 56 -10.12 -1.53 1.51
C LEU A 56 -11.52 -1.22 0.95
N ALA A 57 -11.56 -0.45 -0.14
CA ALA A 57 -12.79 -0.08 -0.82
C ALA A 57 -13.10 -1.05 -1.97
N GLU A 58 -12.07 -1.49 -2.69
CA GLU A 58 -12.24 -2.33 -3.87
C GLU A 58 -11.07 -3.29 -4.04
N ALA A 59 -11.35 -4.50 -4.53
CA ALA A 59 -10.33 -5.45 -4.97
C ALA A 59 -10.73 -5.96 -6.35
N ILE A 60 -9.93 -5.60 -7.34
CA ILE A 60 -10.17 -5.89 -8.76
C ILE A 60 -9.17 -6.95 -9.17
N ALA A 61 -9.66 -8.07 -9.67
CA ALA A 61 -8.85 -9.19 -10.13
C ALA A 61 -9.26 -9.54 -11.56
N ASN A 62 -8.31 -9.46 -12.50
CA ASN A 62 -8.56 -9.77 -13.90
C ASN A 62 -7.68 -10.94 -14.35
N ALA A 63 -8.28 -12.13 -14.35
CA ALA A 63 -7.63 -13.34 -14.86
C ALA A 63 -7.53 -13.28 -16.39
N CYS A 64 -6.32 -13.36 -16.92
CA CYS A 64 -6.09 -13.37 -18.36
C CYS A 64 -5.87 -14.79 -18.85
N THR A 65 -6.93 -15.36 -19.43
CA THR A 65 -6.90 -16.71 -20.01
C THR A 65 -6.21 -16.70 -21.38
N ALA A 66 -5.81 -17.88 -21.86
CA ALA A 66 -5.27 -18.04 -23.22
C ALA A 66 -6.23 -17.56 -24.33
N ARG A 67 -7.52 -17.39 -24.04
CA ARG A 67 -8.55 -16.93 -24.97
C ARG A 67 -8.84 -15.43 -24.86
N SER A 68 -8.27 -14.75 -23.86
CA SER A 68 -8.49 -13.31 -23.67
C SER A 68 -7.86 -12.52 -24.82
N PRO A 69 -8.55 -11.49 -25.37
CA PRO A 69 -7.98 -10.64 -26.41
C PRO A 69 -6.67 -10.00 -25.95
N ARG A 70 -5.60 -10.15 -26.73
CA ARG A 70 -4.29 -9.56 -26.42
C ARG A 70 -4.20 -8.04 -26.64
N SER A 71 -5.24 -7.44 -27.22
CA SER A 71 -5.34 -5.99 -27.45
C SER A 71 -5.96 -5.23 -26.28
N SER A 72 -6.34 -5.91 -25.20
CA SER A 72 -6.97 -5.31 -24.00
C SER A 72 -6.01 -5.33 -22.80
N LEU A 73 -6.56 -5.10 -21.60
CA LEU A 73 -5.89 -5.23 -20.29
C LEU A 73 -5.11 -6.55 -20.09
N CYS A 74 -5.32 -7.55 -20.94
CA CYS A 74 -4.60 -8.82 -20.92
C CYS A 74 -3.32 -8.87 -21.79
N ARG A 75 -2.93 -7.76 -22.43
CA ARG A 75 -1.66 -7.69 -23.18
C ARG A 75 -0.46 -8.06 -22.32
N GLU A 76 -0.46 -7.58 -21.08
CA GLU A 76 0.59 -7.80 -20.09
C GLU A 76 0.29 -8.97 -19.14
N GLY A 77 -0.75 -9.77 -19.41
CA GLY A 77 -1.13 -10.90 -18.56
C GLY A 77 -2.09 -10.53 -17.43
N PRO A 78 -2.28 -11.43 -16.43
CA PRO A 78 -3.19 -11.19 -15.32
C PRO A 78 -2.74 -9.98 -14.49
N HIS A 79 -3.70 -9.29 -13.90
CA HIS A 79 -3.41 -8.15 -13.02
C HIS A 79 -4.43 -8.05 -11.89
N TYR A 80 -4.04 -7.36 -10.83
CA TYR A 80 -4.96 -6.94 -9.79
C TYR A 80 -4.66 -5.53 -9.30
N THR A 81 -5.70 -4.90 -8.77
CA THR A 81 -5.63 -3.61 -8.08
C THR A 81 -6.41 -3.71 -6.78
N LEU A 82 -5.77 -3.38 -5.66
CA LEU A 82 -6.41 -3.16 -4.38
C LEU A 82 -6.52 -1.66 -4.15
N VAL A 83 -7.73 -1.15 -3.98
CA VAL A 83 -8.01 0.28 -3.77
C VAL A 83 -8.35 0.49 -2.31
N TYR A 84 -7.51 1.24 -1.61
CA TYR A 84 -7.76 1.68 -0.25
C TYR A 84 -8.16 3.14 -0.27
N ARG A 85 -9.33 3.47 0.26
CA ARG A 85 -9.93 4.81 0.11
C ARG A 85 -10.40 5.35 1.45
N ASN A 86 -10.05 6.61 1.74
CA ASN A 86 -10.51 7.27 2.95
C ASN A 86 -11.84 8.02 2.78
N ALA A 87 -12.33 8.65 3.85
CA ALA A 87 -13.58 9.40 3.85
C ALA A 87 -13.57 10.64 2.94
N GLN A 88 -12.39 11.12 2.55
CA GLN A 88 -12.19 12.21 1.58
C GLN A 88 -12.01 11.69 0.16
N ASN A 89 -12.30 10.40 -0.10
CA ASN A 89 -12.09 9.74 -1.38
C ASN A 89 -10.67 9.77 -1.94
N THR A 90 -9.67 10.16 -1.15
CA THR A 90 -8.27 10.01 -1.54
C THR A 90 -7.87 8.54 -1.39
N CYS A 91 -7.03 8.05 -2.29
CA CYS A 91 -6.70 6.63 -2.38
C CYS A 91 -5.21 6.37 -2.24
N PHE A 92 -4.90 5.14 -1.84
CA PHE A 92 -3.68 4.48 -2.28
C PHE A 92 -4.02 3.12 -2.88
N LEU A 93 -3.18 2.68 -3.81
CA LEU A 93 -3.39 1.47 -4.59
C LEU A 93 -2.23 0.53 -4.41
N VAL A 94 -2.52 -0.76 -4.32
CA VAL A 94 -1.54 -1.84 -4.44
C VAL A 94 -1.85 -2.60 -5.72
N ARG A 95 -0.88 -2.64 -6.63
CA ARG A 95 -1.09 -3.12 -8.00
C ARG A 95 -0.08 -4.20 -8.35
N ALA A 96 -0.50 -5.12 -9.20
CA ALA A 96 0.43 -6.03 -9.85
C ALA A 96 -0.01 -6.41 -11.26
N VAL A 97 0.97 -6.72 -12.12
CA VAL A 97 0.73 -7.21 -13.48
C VAL A 97 1.76 -8.25 -13.88
N GLY A 98 1.33 -9.28 -14.61
CA GLY A 98 2.19 -10.39 -15.07
C GLY A 98 3.19 -10.06 -16.19
N GLY A 99 3.31 -8.80 -16.60
CA GLY A 99 4.02 -8.37 -17.82
C GLY A 99 4.88 -7.15 -17.59
N GLY A 100 5.39 -6.55 -18.66
CA GLY A 100 6.33 -5.43 -18.53
C GLY A 100 5.58 -4.13 -18.27
N VAL A 101 5.97 -3.40 -17.23
CA VAL A 101 5.50 -2.04 -16.98
C VAL A 101 6.61 -1.05 -17.22
N GLY A 102 6.27 0.05 -17.91
CA GLY A 102 7.14 1.21 -17.98
C GLY A 102 7.24 1.83 -16.59
N GLY A 103 8.46 2.16 -16.18
CA GLY A 103 8.71 2.88 -14.94
C GLY A 103 8.23 4.33 -15.02
N GLY A 104 7.84 4.88 -13.87
CA GLY A 104 7.64 6.33 -13.71
C GLY A 104 8.96 7.07 -13.55
N ALA A 105 8.91 8.39 -13.69
CA ALA A 105 10.02 9.29 -13.41
C ALA A 105 9.52 10.39 -12.46
N GLY A 106 10.29 10.66 -11.40
CA GLY A 106 9.94 11.62 -10.34
C GLY A 106 10.87 12.82 -10.31
N GLU A 107 10.47 13.84 -9.56
CA GLU A 107 11.35 14.95 -9.20
C GLU A 107 12.30 14.50 -8.09
N PHE A 108 11.77 13.71 -7.15
CA PHE A 108 12.52 13.12 -6.07
C PHE A 108 12.44 11.59 -6.10
N GLU A 109 13.53 10.96 -5.67
CA GLU A 109 13.66 9.51 -5.54
C GLU A 109 14.40 9.15 -4.25
N PHE A 110 13.94 8.12 -3.54
CA PHE A 110 14.73 7.45 -2.51
C PHE A 110 14.47 5.95 -2.54
N GLN A 111 15.42 5.16 -2.04
CA GLN A 111 15.31 3.71 -2.00
C GLN A 111 14.91 3.22 -0.62
N THR A 112 14.11 2.16 -0.59
CA THR A 112 13.79 1.42 0.61
C THR A 112 13.94 -0.07 0.38
N ARG A 113 14.42 -0.80 1.39
CA ARG A 113 14.61 -2.24 1.29
C ARG A 113 13.40 -2.98 1.85
N THR A 114 12.95 -3.98 1.09
CA THR A 114 11.80 -4.83 1.43
C THR A 114 12.22 -6.29 1.48
N THR A 115 11.45 -7.11 2.19
CA THR A 115 11.70 -8.54 2.29
C THR A 115 11.37 -9.29 0.99
N LEU A 116 10.30 -8.88 0.28
CA LEU A 116 9.79 -9.62 -0.89
C LEU A 116 10.27 -9.09 -2.24
N LEU A 117 10.51 -7.78 -2.35
CA LEU A 117 10.84 -7.10 -3.61
C LEU A 117 12.31 -6.64 -3.67
N GLY A 118 13.06 -6.72 -2.57
CA GLY A 118 14.42 -6.19 -2.50
C GLY A 118 14.44 -4.67 -2.35
N ASP A 119 15.36 -4.02 -3.04
CA ASP A 119 15.49 -2.57 -3.01
C ASP A 119 14.45 -1.97 -3.97
N VAL A 120 13.52 -1.19 -3.43
CA VAL A 120 12.42 -0.56 -4.15
C VAL A 120 12.64 0.95 -4.13
N SER A 121 12.63 1.58 -5.31
CA SER A 121 12.64 3.04 -5.41
C SER A 121 11.25 3.62 -5.15
N ILE A 122 11.16 4.71 -4.40
CA ILE A 122 9.95 5.51 -4.21
C ILE A 122 10.16 6.87 -4.85
N LEU A 123 9.25 7.23 -5.74
CA LEU A 123 9.26 8.40 -6.58
C LEU A 123 8.12 9.34 -6.18
N PHE A 124 8.36 10.64 -6.23
CA PHE A 124 7.31 11.66 -6.02
C PHE A 124 7.67 13.03 -6.59
N GLY A 125 6.73 13.97 -6.51
CA GLY A 125 6.87 15.32 -7.02
C GLY A 125 6.48 15.41 -8.49
N LYS A 126 7.02 16.39 -9.22
CA LYS A 126 6.71 16.54 -10.65
C LYS A 126 7.30 15.38 -11.45
N SER A 127 6.66 14.97 -12.54
CA SER A 127 7.25 14.00 -13.46
C SER A 127 8.33 14.67 -14.33
N SER A 128 9.51 14.91 -13.75
CA SER A 128 10.66 15.54 -14.42
C SER A 128 11.78 14.54 -14.77
N GLY A 129 11.89 13.45 -14.01
CA GLY A 129 12.98 12.47 -14.15
C GLY A 129 14.34 12.99 -13.68
N GLU A 130 14.33 14.03 -12.84
CA GLU A 130 15.54 14.53 -12.21
C GLU A 130 16.02 13.61 -11.08
N ASN A 131 15.11 12.85 -10.47
CA ASN A 131 15.37 11.85 -9.44
C ASN A 131 16.31 12.38 -8.33
N GLN A 132 16.04 13.60 -7.85
CA GLN A 132 16.84 14.22 -6.81
C GLN A 132 16.65 13.51 -5.47
N GLN A 133 17.69 13.47 -4.65
CA GLN A 133 17.55 12.95 -3.28
C GLN A 133 16.64 13.90 -2.47
N PRO A 134 15.55 13.41 -1.86
CA PRO A 134 14.69 14.25 -1.05
C PRO A 134 15.33 14.64 0.29
N THR A 135 14.95 15.81 0.78
CA THR A 135 15.23 16.27 2.14
C THR A 135 14.36 15.53 3.16
N ALA A 136 14.80 15.50 4.41
CA ALA A 136 14.03 14.87 5.50
C ALA A 136 12.63 15.49 5.68
N GLU A 137 12.46 16.78 5.37
CA GLU A 137 11.16 17.45 5.44
C GLU A 137 10.23 17.01 4.33
N GLN A 138 10.73 16.89 3.09
CA GLN A 138 9.94 16.44 1.94
C GLN A 138 9.38 15.03 2.15
N LEU A 139 10.09 14.17 2.87
CA LEU A 139 9.65 12.82 3.23
C LEU A 139 8.50 12.80 4.26
N ARG A 140 8.31 13.88 5.02
CA ARG A 140 7.34 13.95 6.13
C ARG A 140 6.06 14.72 5.80
N VAL A 141 6.05 15.45 4.68
CA VAL A 141 4.87 16.15 4.19
C VAL A 141 4.19 15.34 3.10
N VAL A 142 2.90 15.59 2.90
CA VAL A 142 2.13 14.97 1.82
C VAL A 142 2.69 15.44 0.48
N GLN A 143 2.85 14.50 -0.47
CA GLN A 143 3.44 14.76 -1.79
C GLN A 143 2.54 14.24 -2.91
N PRO A 144 2.43 14.96 -4.04
CA PRO A 144 1.73 14.46 -5.21
C PRO A 144 2.56 13.44 -6.00
N ASN A 145 1.88 12.67 -6.85
CA ASN A 145 2.44 11.68 -7.76
C ASN A 145 3.33 10.66 -7.06
N LEU A 146 2.94 10.25 -5.85
CA LEU A 146 3.72 9.35 -5.02
C LEU A 146 3.53 7.91 -5.49
N SER A 147 4.61 7.24 -5.89
CA SER A 147 4.57 5.83 -6.32
C SER A 147 5.88 5.12 -6.00
N SER A 148 5.81 3.84 -5.67
CA SER A 148 6.96 2.95 -5.77
C SER A 148 7.21 2.59 -7.23
N PHE A 149 8.46 2.38 -7.60
CA PHE A 149 8.82 1.80 -8.88
C PHE A 149 8.34 0.34 -8.93
N PRO A 150 7.86 -0.16 -10.08
CA PRO A 150 7.43 -1.54 -10.17
C PRO A 150 8.59 -2.52 -10.02
N GLU A 151 8.49 -3.42 -9.05
CA GLU A 151 9.52 -4.41 -8.76
C GLU A 151 8.97 -5.84 -8.83
N ALA A 152 9.83 -6.77 -9.23
CA ALA A 152 9.50 -8.19 -9.26
C ALA A 152 9.76 -8.84 -7.88
N LEU A 153 9.06 -9.94 -7.60
CA LEU A 153 9.43 -10.78 -6.46
C LEU A 153 10.87 -11.25 -6.57
N GLN A 154 11.60 -11.20 -5.46
CA GLN A 154 12.89 -11.86 -5.31
C GLN A 154 12.70 -13.36 -5.53
N SER A 155 12.89 -13.79 -6.77
CA SER A 155 12.72 -15.18 -7.17
C SER A 155 14.09 -15.84 -7.28
N PRO A 156 14.20 -17.16 -7.02
CA PRO A 156 15.42 -17.89 -7.32
C PRO A 156 15.79 -17.73 -8.81
N PRO A 157 17.09 -17.68 -9.15
CA PRO A 157 17.51 -17.57 -10.55
C PRO A 157 16.92 -18.74 -11.38
N GLY A 158 16.16 -18.39 -12.43
CA GLY A 158 15.57 -19.36 -13.37
C GLY A 158 14.03 -19.38 -13.47
N SER A 159 13.32 -18.61 -12.66
CA SER A 159 11.86 -18.46 -12.79
C SER A 159 11.47 -17.57 -13.98
N SER A 160 10.54 -18.06 -14.79
CA SER A 160 9.85 -17.28 -15.84
C SER A 160 9.26 -15.98 -15.27
N ARG A 161 9.22 -14.92 -16.10
CA ARG A 161 8.74 -13.55 -15.83
C ARG A 161 7.86 -13.43 -14.58
N SER A 162 8.45 -12.97 -13.48
CA SER A 162 7.72 -12.64 -12.27
C SER A 162 6.82 -11.43 -12.53
N PRO A 163 5.62 -11.37 -11.93
CA PRO A 163 4.81 -10.18 -11.97
C PRO A 163 5.56 -9.00 -11.35
N TYR A 164 5.20 -7.79 -11.78
CA TYR A 164 5.70 -6.56 -11.18
C TYR A 164 4.65 -6.01 -10.23
N TYR A 165 5.11 -5.49 -9.09
CA TYR A 165 4.29 -4.99 -8.00
C TYR A 165 4.66 -3.54 -7.69
N TRP A 166 3.66 -2.71 -7.43
CA TRP A 166 3.89 -1.34 -6.99
C TRP A 166 2.76 -0.80 -6.12
N VAL A 167 3.07 0.24 -5.37
CA VAL A 167 2.15 1.00 -4.54
C VAL A 167 2.15 2.44 -5.01
N SER A 168 1.00 3.09 -5.07
CA SER A 168 0.94 4.53 -5.36
C SER A 168 -0.17 5.24 -4.61
N ALA A 169 -0.05 6.56 -4.48
CA ALA A 169 -1.20 7.43 -4.30
C ALA A 169 -2.07 7.36 -5.55
N GLY A 170 -3.39 7.44 -5.37
CA GLY A 170 -4.37 7.44 -6.46
C GLY A 170 -4.72 8.84 -6.93
N ASP A 171 -3.72 9.70 -7.11
CA ASP A 171 -3.90 11.12 -7.39
C ASP A 171 -3.72 11.49 -8.87
N ASP A 172 -3.34 10.52 -9.72
CA ASP A 172 -3.27 10.72 -11.18
C ASP A 172 -4.66 10.69 -11.85
N THR A 173 -4.74 11.21 -13.09
CA THR A 173 -6.00 11.29 -13.84
C THR A 173 -6.60 9.91 -14.14
N TYR A 174 -5.76 8.90 -14.34
CA TYR A 174 -6.25 7.54 -14.65
C TYR A 174 -6.96 6.94 -13.44
N ASP A 175 -6.40 7.10 -12.24
CA ASP A 175 -6.96 6.60 -10.99
C ASP A 175 -8.24 7.36 -10.58
N GLN A 176 -8.34 8.64 -10.91
CA GLN A 176 -9.57 9.42 -10.76
C GLN A 176 -10.70 8.85 -11.62
N GLU A 177 -10.45 8.64 -12.91
CA GLU A 177 -11.44 8.15 -13.86
C GLU A 177 -11.81 6.68 -13.63
N THR A 178 -10.83 5.86 -13.26
CA THR A 178 -11.00 4.40 -13.15
C THR A 178 -11.49 3.98 -11.78
N TYR A 179 -10.98 4.60 -10.71
CA TYR A 179 -11.22 4.18 -9.33
C TYR A 179 -11.89 5.25 -8.48
N ALA A 180 -12.39 6.34 -9.07
CA ALA A 180 -13.08 7.42 -8.36
C ALA A 180 -12.28 7.97 -7.17
N CYS A 181 -10.95 8.05 -7.33
CA CYS A 181 -10.06 8.67 -6.37
C CYS A 181 -10.07 10.19 -6.53
N GLU A 182 -9.93 10.93 -5.45
CA GLU A 182 -9.79 12.39 -5.49
C GLU A 182 -8.34 12.80 -5.84
N GLN A 183 -8.19 13.94 -6.49
CA GLN A 183 -6.88 14.47 -6.92
C GLN A 183 -5.95 14.84 -5.75
N ASN A 184 -6.46 14.90 -4.52
CA ASN A 184 -5.68 15.30 -3.37
C ASN A 184 -4.79 14.14 -2.89
N ALA A 185 -3.47 14.37 -2.87
CA ALA A 185 -2.57 13.51 -2.14
C ALA A 185 -2.91 13.52 -0.65
N SER A 186 -2.78 12.36 -0.01
CA SER A 186 -3.08 12.18 1.42
C SER A 186 -2.03 11.35 2.15
N LEU A 187 -1.02 10.86 1.43
CA LEU A 187 0.09 10.10 1.97
C LEU A 187 1.38 10.89 1.89
N THR A 188 2.24 10.67 2.88
CA THR A 188 3.63 11.13 2.86
C THR A 188 4.50 10.05 2.22
N PRO A 189 5.70 10.40 1.70
CA PRO A 189 6.63 9.40 1.20
C PRO A 189 7.00 8.31 2.22
N LEU A 190 7.16 8.67 3.50
CA LEU A 190 7.41 7.69 4.57
C LEU A 190 6.20 6.78 4.84
N GLU A 191 4.99 7.25 4.56
CA GLU A 191 3.80 6.42 4.71
C GLU A 191 3.72 5.36 3.61
N VAL A 192 4.06 5.71 2.37
CA VAL A 192 4.20 4.74 1.27
C VAL A 192 5.35 3.77 1.51
N GLU A 193 6.49 4.23 2.04
CA GLU A 193 7.58 3.35 2.46
C GLU A 193 7.08 2.24 3.40
N LYS A 194 6.32 2.59 4.45
CA LYS A 194 5.75 1.58 5.37
C LYS A 194 4.82 0.61 4.66
N ILE A 195 3.95 1.09 3.76
CA ILE A 195 3.02 0.22 3.01
C ILE A 195 3.83 -0.80 2.20
N VAL A 196 4.81 -0.32 1.42
CA VAL A 196 5.66 -1.17 0.56
C VAL A 196 6.47 -2.17 1.39
N GLN A 197 7.09 -1.72 2.49
CA GLN A 197 7.84 -2.60 3.40
C GLN A 197 6.95 -3.66 4.08
N SER A 198 5.66 -3.36 4.25
CA SER A 198 4.70 -4.26 4.88
C SER A 198 4.07 -5.28 3.93
N LEU A 199 4.42 -5.26 2.64
CA LEU A 199 3.84 -6.20 1.69
C LEU A 199 4.17 -7.65 2.08
N VAL A 200 3.13 -8.47 2.12
CA VAL A 200 3.19 -9.90 2.40
C VAL A 200 2.46 -10.68 1.30
N LEU A 201 2.81 -11.95 1.12
CA LEU A 201 2.06 -12.85 0.26
C LEU A 201 0.68 -13.11 0.88
N LEU A 202 -0.36 -13.07 0.04
CA LEU A 202 -1.68 -13.55 0.39
C LEU A 202 -1.64 -15.08 0.54
N GLU A 203 -2.01 -15.58 1.72
CA GLU A 203 -2.13 -17.01 2.04
C GLU A 203 -3.36 -17.67 1.40
#